data_AF-A0A966YRH7-F1
#
_entry.id   AF-A0A966YRH7-F1
#
_cell.length_a   1.000
_cell.length_b   1.000
_cell.length_c   1.000
_cell.angle_alpha   90.00
_cell.angle_beta   90.00
_cell.angle_gamma   90.00
#
_symmetry.space_group_name_H-M   'P 1'
#
loop_
_entity.id
_entity.type
_entity.pdbx_description
1 polymer ?
#
loop_
_entity_poly.entity_id
_entity_poly.type
_entity_poly.pdbx_seq_one_letter_code
_entity_poly.pdbx_strand_id
1 'polypeptide(L)'
;MRGFSLIELLVAVFVIVLLTGVVSLNVGRGGAELELEGEVRHLSGLLAFASAEAGLSATDHGLFIARDSDMDSSGYEGIWLRRFDQGWAAPRASAEVFEPLTLASGFELRLDLSGQPEVEL
;
A
#
# COMPACT_ATOMS: atom_id res chain seq x y z
N MET A 1 58.59 -8.13 -5.16
CA MET A 1 57.11 -8.21 -5.07
C MET A 1 56.64 -9.10 -6.21
N ARG A 2 56.02 -10.25 -5.92
CA ARG A 2 55.43 -11.12 -6.95
C ARG A 2 54.09 -10.49 -7.33
N GLY A 3 53.96 -10.04 -8.57
CA GLY A 3 52.70 -9.51 -9.11
C GLY A 3 51.70 -10.64 -9.31
N PHE A 4 50.42 -10.31 -9.20
CA PHE A 4 49.31 -11.24 -9.44
C PHE A 4 49.33 -11.78 -10.87
N SER A 5 48.97 -13.04 -11.03
CA SER A 5 48.74 -13.63 -12.35
C SER A 5 47.45 -13.08 -12.98
N LEU A 6 47.37 -13.03 -14.31
CA LEU A 6 46.19 -12.57 -15.05
C LEU A 6 44.92 -13.32 -14.64
N ILE A 7 45.02 -14.64 -14.45
CA ILE A 7 43.89 -15.48 -14.04
C ILE A 7 43.42 -15.14 -12.62
N GLU A 8 44.35 -14.75 -11.76
CA GLU A 8 44.11 -14.41 -10.36
C GLU A 8 43.33 -13.10 -10.26
N LEU A 9 43.71 -12.12 -11.09
CA LEU A 9 42.99 -10.86 -11.22
C LEU A 9 41.59 -11.06 -11.80
N LEU A 10 41.45 -11.94 -12.80
CA LEU A 10 40.15 -12.23 -13.42
C LEU A 10 39.20 -12.93 -12.43
N VAL A 11 39.70 -13.89 -11.66
CA VAL A 11 38.94 -14.55 -10.60
C VAL A 11 38.54 -13.57 -9.50
N ALA A 12 39.46 -12.70 -9.06
CA ALA A 12 39.16 -11.69 -8.05
C ALA A 12 38.04 -10.73 -8.51
N VAL A 13 38.10 -10.24 -9.76
CA VAL A 13 37.06 -9.38 -10.33
C VAL A 13 35.73 -10.13 -10.45
N PHE A 14 35.75 -11.39 -10.90
CA PHE A 14 34.55 -12.22 -11.00
C PHE A 14 33.87 -12.41 -9.63
N VAL A 15 34.64 -12.71 -8.58
CA VAL A 15 34.13 -12.84 -7.21
C VAL A 15 33.54 -11.53 -6.71
N ILE A 16 34.19 -10.39 -6.96
CA ILE A 16 33.66 -9.07 -6.58
C ILE A 16 32.33 -8.78 -7.29
N VAL A 17 32.22 -9.06 -8.59
CA VAL A 17 30.98 -8.88 -9.36
C VAL A 17 29.87 -9.80 -8.83
N LEU A 18 30.19 -11.07 -8.53
CA LEU A 18 29.22 -12.01 -7.95
C LEU A 18 28.75 -11.55 -6.56
N LEU A 19 29.65 -11.13 -5.68
CA LEU A 19 29.31 -10.64 -4.34
C LEU A 19 28.48 -9.36 -4.41
N THR A 20 28.79 -8.45 -5.33
CA THR A 20 28.05 -7.18 -5.50
C THR A 20 26.66 -7.41 -6.12
N GLY A 21 26.53 -8.40 -7.01
CA GLY A 21 25.26 -8.75 -7.65
C GLY A 21 24.19 -9.27 -6.69
N VAL A 22 24.57 -9.97 -5.61
CA VAL A 22 23.63 -10.53 -4.63
C VAL A 22 23.03 -9.45 -3.71
N VAL A 23 23.73 -8.33 -3.48
CA VAL A 23 23.25 -7.27 -2.58
C VAL A 23 22.09 -6.47 -3.18
N SER A 24 22.04 -6.33 -4.51
CA SER A 24 20.99 -5.55 -5.21
C SER A 24 19.59 -6.15 -5.06
N LEU A 25 19.49 -7.48 -4.99
CA LEU A 25 18.20 -8.19 -4.94
C LEU A 25 17.51 -8.14 -3.57
N ASN A 26 18.25 -7.91 -2.48
CA ASN A 26 17.66 -7.84 -1.14
C ASN A 26 17.16 -6.45 -0.76
N VAL A 27 17.73 -5.39 -1.33
CA VAL A 27 17.33 -4.00 -1.04
C VAL A 27 15.98 -3.67 -1.66
N GLY A 28 15.65 -4.22 -2.83
CA GLY A 28 14.35 -4.00 -3.49
C GLY A 28 13.14 -4.57 -2.75
N ARG A 29 13.31 -5.69 -2.02
CA ARG A 29 12.23 -6.30 -1.21
C ARG A 29 12.03 -5.60 0.13
N GLY A 30 13.10 -5.11 0.75
CA GLY A 30 13.02 -4.38 2.03
C GLY A 30 12.38 -3.00 1.93
N GLY A 31 12.57 -2.30 0.80
CA GLY A 31 11.95 -0.99 0.57
C GLY A 31 10.44 -1.07 0.38
N ALA A 32 9.96 -2.02 -0.44
CA ALA A 32 8.54 -2.20 -0.73
C ALA A 32 7.71 -2.62 0.51
N GLU A 33 8.28 -3.44 1.40
CA GLU A 33 7.62 -3.85 2.64
C GLU A 33 7.45 -2.67 3.62
N LEU A 34 8.48 -1.82 3.75
CA LEU A 34 8.43 -0.65 4.62
C LEU A 34 7.43 0.40 4.11
N GLU A 35 7.29 0.53 2.80
CA GLU A 35 6.31 1.41 2.15
C GLU A 35 4.88 0.92 2.44
N LEU A 36 4.62 -0.39 2.27
CA LEU A 36 3.33 -1.00 2.57
C LEU A 36 2.95 -0.85 4.05
N GLU A 37 3.87 -1.07 4.99
CA GLU A 37 3.60 -0.88 6.42
C GLU A 37 3.21 0.57 6.74
N GLY A 38 3.87 1.54 6.09
CA GLY A 38 3.54 2.95 6.18
C GLY A 38 2.11 3.25 5.71
N GLU A 39 1.72 2.71 4.55
CA GLU A 39 0.37 2.85 4.00
C GLU A 39 -0.70 2.24 4.91
N VAL A 40 -0.48 1.01 5.40
CA VAL A 40 -1.42 0.33 6.31
C VAL A 40 -1.62 1.16 7.59
N ARG A 41 -0.54 1.72 8.13
CA ARG A 41 -0.60 2.57 9.32
C ARG A 41 -1.37 3.87 9.04
N HIS A 42 -1.17 4.46 7.86
CA HIS A 42 -1.89 5.64 7.43
C HIS A 42 -3.39 5.37 7.28
N LEU A 43 -3.77 4.31 6.55
CA LEU A 43 -5.16 3.88 6.37
C LEU A 43 -5.83 3.58 7.72
N SER A 44 -5.14 2.89 8.63
CA SER A 44 -5.63 2.61 9.98
C SER A 44 -5.93 3.90 10.75
N GLY A 45 -5.09 4.93 10.61
CA GLY A 45 -5.31 6.25 11.20
C GLY A 45 -6.56 6.94 10.65
N LEU A 46 -6.78 6.89 9.33
CA LEU A 46 -7.97 7.46 8.71
C LEU A 46 -9.25 6.72 9.09
N LEU A 47 -9.22 5.39 9.18
CA LEU A 47 -10.35 4.59 9.67
C LEU A 47 -10.70 4.93 11.12
N ALA A 48 -9.69 5.09 11.98
CA ALA A 48 -9.89 5.54 13.35
C ALA A 48 -10.50 6.95 13.43
N PHE A 49 -10.04 7.87 12.57
CA PHE A 49 -10.63 9.20 12.46
C PHE A 49 -12.09 9.15 11.99
N ALA A 50 -12.40 8.39 10.94
CA ALA A 50 -13.76 8.20 10.44
C ALA A 50 -14.69 7.62 11.53
N SER A 51 -14.19 6.67 12.32
CA SER A 51 -14.94 6.10 13.44
C SER A 51 -15.23 7.15 14.52
N ALA A 52 -14.26 7.99 14.88
CA ALA A 52 -14.45 9.08 15.82
C ALA A 52 -15.47 10.11 15.30
N GLU A 53 -15.37 10.51 14.03
CA GLU A 53 -16.29 11.45 13.40
C GLU A 53 -17.71 10.88 13.32
N ALA A 54 -17.87 9.59 13.04
CA ALA A 54 -19.17 8.91 13.07
C ALA A 54 -19.80 8.97 14.47
N GLY A 55 -19.00 8.79 15.52
CA GLY A 55 -19.45 8.91 16.91
C GLY A 55 -19.86 10.34 17.29
N LEU A 56 -19.08 11.34 16.87
CA LEU A 56 -19.34 12.76 17.17
C LEU A 56 -20.55 13.31 16.41
N SER A 57 -20.65 12.97 15.12
CA SER A 57 -21.71 13.45 14.23
C SER A 57 -22.99 12.62 14.31
N ALA A 58 -22.98 11.50 15.07
CA ALA A 58 -24.05 10.50 15.09
C ALA A 58 -24.52 10.09 13.69
N THR A 59 -23.60 10.05 12.74
CA THR A 59 -23.87 9.76 11.33
C THR A 59 -22.93 8.69 10.81
N ASP A 60 -23.45 7.71 10.06
CA ASP A 60 -22.63 6.65 9.49
C ASP A 60 -21.59 7.23 8.52
N HIS A 61 -20.36 6.76 8.67
CA HIS A 61 -19.25 6.97 7.73
C HIS A 61 -18.80 5.63 7.19
N GLY A 62 -18.31 5.61 5.94
CA GLY A 62 -17.89 4.40 5.26
C GLY A 62 -16.78 4.67 4.25
N LEU A 63 -16.05 3.61 3.94
CA LEU A 63 -15.05 3.59 2.87
C LEU A 63 -15.56 2.66 1.78
N PHE A 64 -15.74 3.18 0.57
CA PHE A 64 -16.03 2.38 -0.61
C PHE A 64 -14.72 2.08 -1.32
N ILE A 65 -14.48 0.81 -1.64
CA ILE A 65 -13.27 0.36 -2.32
C ILE A 65 -13.67 -0.23 -3.67
N ALA A 66 -12.98 0.20 -4.72
CA ALA A 66 -13.12 -0.35 -6.07
C ALA A 66 -11.74 -0.71 -6.63
N ARG A 67 -11.74 -1.65 -7.57
CA ARG A 67 -10.58 -1.88 -8.42
C ARG A 67 -10.47 -0.71 -9.40
N ASP A 68 -9.26 -0.22 -9.61
CA ASP A 68 -8.99 0.76 -10.65
C ASP A 68 -9.43 0.20 -12.01
N SER A 69 -10.08 1.04 -12.81
CA SER A 69 -10.61 0.68 -14.12
C SER A 69 -9.62 0.90 -15.26
N ASP A 70 -8.49 1.56 -15.00
CA ASP A 70 -7.46 1.80 -16.01
C ASP A 70 -6.71 0.50 -16.37
N MET A 71 -6.57 0.26 -17.68
CA MET A 71 -5.98 -0.99 -18.21
C MET A 71 -4.49 -1.20 -17.84
N ASP A 72 -3.80 -0.16 -17.41
CA ASP A 72 -2.35 -0.16 -17.15
C ASP A 72 -2.00 -0.21 -15.64
N SER A 73 -2.99 -0.03 -14.76
CA SER A 73 -2.83 -0.04 -13.30
C SER A 73 -3.76 -1.08 -12.66
N SER A 74 -3.18 -2.16 -12.11
CA SER A 74 -3.91 -3.13 -11.29
C SER A 74 -4.04 -2.67 -9.83
N GLY A 75 -4.46 -1.41 -9.65
CA GLY A 75 -4.60 -0.77 -8.34
C GLY A 75 -5.99 -0.90 -7.73
N TYR A 76 -6.11 -0.48 -6.47
CA TYR A 76 -7.40 -0.28 -5.81
C TYR A 76 -7.53 1.18 -5.41
N GLU A 77 -8.74 1.72 -5.56
CA GLU A 77 -9.09 3.07 -5.16
C GLU A 77 -10.12 3.05 -4.03
N GLY A 78 -10.00 3.98 -3.10
CA GLY A 78 -10.90 4.17 -1.98
C GLY A 78 -11.54 5.55 -2.00
N ILE A 79 -12.85 5.63 -1.83
CA ILE A 79 -13.58 6.89 -1.63
C ILE A 79 -14.31 6.89 -0.29
N TRP A 80 -14.16 7.98 0.45
CA TRP A 80 -14.85 8.18 1.71
C TRP A 80 -16.28 8.64 1.48
N LEU A 81 -17.20 8.05 2.23
CA LEU A 81 -18.62 8.33 2.15
C LEU A 81 -19.18 8.59 3.54
N ARG A 82 -20.14 9.50 3.60
CA ARG A 82 -20.98 9.76 4.76
C ARG A 82 -22.43 9.53 4.36
N ARG A 83 -23.22 8.97 5.28
CA ARG A 83 -24.65 8.78 5.10
C ARG A 83 -25.40 10.08 5.33
N PHE A 84 -26.25 10.45 4.39
CA PHE A 84 -27.22 11.53 4.52
C PHE A 84 -28.63 10.99 4.28
N ASP A 85 -29.64 11.82 4.50
CA ASP A 85 -31.05 11.46 4.26
C ASP A 85 -31.30 11.05 2.79
N GLN A 86 -30.58 11.66 1.86
CA GLN A 86 -30.62 11.38 0.42
C GLN A 86 -29.71 10.22 -0.03
N GLY A 87 -28.99 9.58 0.88
CA GLY A 87 -28.05 8.48 0.59
C GLY A 87 -26.60 8.81 0.93
N TRP A 88 -25.68 7.99 0.41
CA TRP A 88 -24.24 8.13 0.64
C TRP A 88 -23.64 9.19 -0.29
N ALA A 89 -22.82 10.08 0.27
CA ALA A 89 -22.10 11.10 -0.49
C ALA A 89 -20.78 11.45 0.21
N ALA A 90 -19.90 12.17 -0.49
CA ALA A 90 -18.63 12.62 0.08
C ALA A 90 -18.84 13.45 1.37
N PRO A 91 -18.03 13.23 2.43
CA PRO A 91 -18.04 14.05 3.63
C PRO A 91 -17.78 15.52 3.31
N ARG A 92 -18.60 16.42 3.85
CA ARG A 92 -18.42 17.88 3.69
C ARG A 92 -17.52 18.49 4.76
N ALA A 93 -17.53 17.90 5.95
CA ALA A 93 -16.65 18.27 7.04
C ALA A 93 -15.34 17.50 6.90
N SER A 94 -14.22 18.13 7.27
CA SER A 94 -12.89 17.51 7.24
C SER A 94 -12.54 16.93 5.86
N ALA A 95 -12.99 17.59 4.78
CA ALA A 95 -12.79 17.12 3.41
C ALA A 95 -11.30 16.90 3.07
N GLU A 96 -10.42 17.75 3.62
CA GLU A 96 -8.96 17.63 3.52
C GLU A 96 -8.37 16.35 4.13
N VAL A 97 -9.08 15.72 5.07
CA VAL A 97 -8.69 14.43 5.68
C VAL A 97 -9.30 13.27 4.88
N PHE A 98 -10.46 13.49 4.26
CA PHE A 98 -11.22 12.51 3.50
C PHE A 98 -10.99 12.62 1.99
N GLU A 99 -9.73 12.82 1.60
CA GLU A 99 -9.32 12.74 0.20
C GLU A 99 -9.41 11.29 -0.33
N PRO A 100 -9.63 11.09 -1.64
CA PRO A 100 -9.56 9.77 -2.26
C PRO A 100 -8.22 9.06 -1.97
N LEU A 101 -8.30 7.75 -1.76
CA LEU A 101 -7.16 6.89 -1.47
C LEU A 101 -6.77 6.12 -2.71
N THR A 102 -5.49 6.14 -3.04
CA THR A 102 -4.89 5.16 -3.96
C THR A 102 -4.11 4.16 -3.11
N LEU A 103 -4.44 2.87 -3.22
CA LEU A 103 -3.75 1.81 -2.50
C LEU A 103 -2.56 1.30 -3.33
N ALA A 104 -1.51 0.81 -2.65
CA ALA A 104 -0.32 0.25 -3.31
C ALA A 104 -0.68 -0.76 -4.41
N SER A 105 -0.03 -0.59 -5.57
CA SER A 105 -0.13 -1.52 -6.69
C SER A 105 0.81 -2.72 -6.48
N GLY A 106 0.52 -3.83 -7.17
CA GLY A 106 1.32 -5.06 -7.04
C GLY A 106 0.99 -5.89 -5.80
N PHE A 107 -0.04 -5.52 -5.04
CA PHE A 107 -0.60 -6.29 -3.94
C PHE A 107 -2.06 -6.66 -4.21
N GLU A 108 -2.50 -7.78 -3.63
CA GLU A 108 -3.88 -8.21 -3.69
C GLU A 108 -4.61 -7.78 -2.41
N LEU A 109 -5.66 -6.97 -2.56
CA LEU A 109 -6.50 -6.56 -1.43
C LEU A 109 -7.55 -7.64 -1.15
N ARG A 110 -7.63 -8.06 0.12
CA ARG A 110 -8.69 -8.93 0.63
C ARG A 110 -9.46 -8.22 1.74
N LEU A 111 -10.78 -8.28 1.67
CA LEU A 111 -11.66 -7.78 2.73
C LEU A 111 -12.30 -8.96 3.46
N ASP A 112 -11.98 -9.09 4.74
CA ASP A 112 -12.65 -10.01 5.64
C ASP A 112 -13.67 -9.23 6.48
N LEU A 113 -14.94 -9.60 6.33
CA LEU A 113 -16.00 -9.05 7.15
C LEU A 113 -16.17 -9.96 8.37
N SER A 114 -15.72 -9.49 9.53
CA SER A 114 -15.84 -10.26 10.78
C SER A 114 -17.29 -10.72 11.03
N GLY A 115 -17.51 -12.03 10.99
CA GLY A 115 -18.83 -12.65 11.16
C GLY A 115 -19.65 -12.86 9.88
N GLN A 116 -19.07 -12.59 8.70
CA GLN A 116 -19.65 -12.87 7.38
C GLN A 116 -18.67 -13.71 6.54
N PRO A 117 -19.13 -14.47 5.54
CA PRO A 117 -18.24 -15.19 4.63
C PRO A 117 -17.36 -14.22 3.83
N GLU A 118 -16.15 -14.66 3.50
CA GLU A 118 -15.18 -13.91 2.70
C GLU A 118 -15.79 -13.51 1.34
N VAL A 119 -15.62 -12.24 0.95
CA VAL A 119 -16.13 -11.69 -0.31
C VAL A 119 -14.95 -11.49 -1.26
N GLU A 120 -14.94 -12.18 -2.40
CA GLU A 120 -14.01 -11.89 -3.50
C GLU A 120 -14.39 -10.56 -4.18
N LEU A 121 -13.41 -9.66 -4.37
CA LEU A 121 -13.56 -8.34 -4.98
C LEU A 121 -13.15 -8.28 -6.46
#